data_AF-A0A844FEX9-F1
#
_entry.id   AF-A0A844FEX9-F1
#
_cell.length_a   1.000
_cell.length_b   1.000
_cell.length_c   1.000
_cell.angle_alpha   90.00
_cell.angle_beta   90.00
_cell.angle_gamma   90.00
#
_symmetry.space_group_name_H-M   'P 1'
#
loop_
_entity.id
_entity.type
_entity.pdbx_description
1 polymer ?
#
loop_
_entity_poly.entity_id
_entity_poly.type
_entity_poly.pdbx_seq_one_letter_code
_entity_poly.pdbx_strand_id
1 'polypeptide(L)' 'MFSKKLRHLGIEVEKLEDDAIYSCKVRNKKKKEVEEPVEISGKELKILAEMQGQKYGMIKYSSELFYDVVDKKEEASI' A
#
# COMPACT_ATOMS: atom_id res chain seq x y z
N MET A 1 4.56 10.68 18.31
CA MET A 1 4.32 9.43 17.57
C MET A 1 4.06 9.83 16.12
N PHE A 2 4.98 9.58 15.19
CA PHE A 2 4.75 9.91 13.78
C PHE A 2 3.72 8.92 13.24
N SER A 3 2.49 9.38 13.03
CA SER A 3 1.44 8.61 12.35
C SER A 3 1.97 8.24 10.96
N LYS A 4 2.17 6.94 10.72
CA LYS A 4 2.72 6.41 9.47
C LYS A 4 1.60 6.36 8.44
N LYS A 5 1.26 7.53 7.93
CA LYS A 5 0.26 7.66 6.87
C LYS A 5 0.81 7.14 5.55
N LEU A 6 -0.05 6.49 4.78
CA LEU A 6 0.18 6.18 3.37
C LEU A 6 0.39 7.49 2.61
N ARG A 7 1.46 7.56 1.82
CA ARG A 7 1.93 8.82 1.24
C ARG A 7 0.90 9.47 0.33
N HIS A 8 0.22 8.68 -0.50
CA HIS A 8 -0.74 9.20 -1.48
C HIS A 8 -2.13 9.39 -0.88
N LEU A 9 -2.60 8.43 -0.08
CA LEU A 9 -3.95 8.49 0.51
C LEU A 9 -4.05 9.39 1.75
N GLY A 10 -2.94 9.72 2.42
CA GLY A 10 -2.94 10.57 3.61
C GLY A 10 -3.64 9.96 4.85
N ILE A 11 -3.99 8.68 4.78
CA ILE A 11 -4.61 7.89 5.85
C ILE A 11 -3.63 6.86 6.43
N GLU A 12 -3.94 6.35 7.61
CA GLU A 12 -3.20 5.23 8.22
C GLU A 12 -3.61 3.91 7.58
N VAL A 13 -2.71 2.93 7.57
CA VAL A 13 -2.98 1.60 6.97
C VAL A 13 -4.16 0.90 7.64
N GLU A 14 -4.36 1.11 8.95
CA GLU A 14 -5.52 0.58 9.68
C GLU A 14 -6.86 1.08 9.14
N LYS A 15 -6.88 2.23 8.46
CA LYS A 15 -8.08 2.85 7.85
C LYS A 15 -8.37 2.36 6.44
N LEU A 16 -7.55 1.47 5.88
CA LEU A 16 -7.90 0.81 4.62
C LEU A 16 -9.18 -0.02 4.83
N GLU A 17 -10.05 -0.08 3.83
CA GLU A 17 -11.23 -0.94 3.88
C GLU A 17 -10.86 -2.36 3.48
N ASP A 18 -11.25 -3.36 4.27
CA ASP A 18 -10.81 -4.73 4.06
C ASP A 18 -11.31 -5.31 2.74
N ASP A 19 -12.55 -4.98 2.38
CA ASP A 19 -13.22 -5.42 1.15
C ASP A 19 -12.89 -4.56 -0.07
N ALA A 20 -12.10 -3.51 0.08
CA ALA A 20 -11.72 -2.64 -1.02
C ALA A 20 -10.46 -3.12 -1.74
N ILE A 21 -10.41 -2.93 -3.05
CA ILE A 21 -9.21 -3.15 -3.85
C ILE A 21 -8.45 -1.84 -4.00
N TYR A 22 -7.14 -1.89 -3.78
CA TYR A 22 -6.25 -0.74 -3.93
C TYR A 22 -5.23 -0.98 -5.02
N SER A 23 -4.94 0.06 -5.78
CA SER A 23 -3.86 0.08 -6.76
C SER A 23 -2.55 0.50 -6.09
N CYS A 24 -1.53 -0.34 -6.21
CA CYS A 24 -0.23 -0.15 -5.60
C CYS A 24 0.87 -0.12 -6.66
N LYS A 25 1.71 0.92 -6.65
CA LYS A 25 2.94 0.93 -7.44
C LYS A 25 4.04 0.17 -6.70
N VAL A 26 4.71 -0.75 -7.39
CA VAL A 26 5.83 -1.48 -6.79
C VAL A 26 7.11 -0.68 -6.95
N ARG A 27 7.68 -0.28 -5.81
CA ARG A 27 8.89 0.55 -5.76
C ARG A 27 10.03 -0.14 -5.05
N ASN A 28 11.25 0.11 -5.51
CA ASN A 28 12.46 -0.32 -4.80
C ASN A 28 12.87 0.67 -3.69
N LYS A 29 13.95 0.37 -2.95
CA LYS A 29 14.57 1.27 -1.95
C LYS A 29 14.92 2.67 -2.47
N LYS A 30 15.21 2.80 -3.76
CA LYS A 30 15.48 4.08 -4.44
C LYS A 30 14.19 4.82 -4.84
N LYS A 31 13.02 4.31 -4.43
CA LYS A 31 11.68 4.82 -4.73
C LYS A 31 11.36 4.86 -6.23
N LYS A 32 12.09 4.08 -7.04
CA LYS A 32 11.80 3.92 -8.46
C LYS A 32 10.78 2.81 -8.63
N GLU A 33 9.81 3.02 -9.50
CA GLU A 33 8.91 1.97 -9.98
C GLU A 33 9.76 0.94 -10.72
N VAL A 34 9.57 -0.33 -10.38
CA VAL A 34 10.38 -1.44 -10.91
C VAL A 34 9.55 -2.55 -11.52
N GLU A 35 8.26 -2.60 -11.20
CA GLU A 35 7.32 -3.58 -11.71
C GLU A 35 6.00 -2.88 -12.05
N GLU A 36 5.13 -3.57 -12.77
CA GLU A 36 3.80 -3.09 -13.08
C GLU A 36 2.99 -2.85 -11.79
N PRO A 37 2.06 -1.88 -11.78
CA PRO A 37 1.18 -1.68 -10.65
C PRO A 37 0.37 -2.94 -10.34
N VAL A 38 0.24 -3.26 -9.06
CA VAL A 38 -0.51 -4.43 -8.59
C VAL A 38 -1.79 -4.00 -7.91
N GLU A 39 -2.80 -4.85 -8.01
CA GLU A 39 -4.07 -4.69 -7.32
C GLU A 39 -4.12 -5.64 -6.14
N ILE A 40 -4.43 -5.12 -4.96
CA ILE A 40 -4.38 -5.88 -3.72
C ILE A 40 -5.46 -5.39 -2.78
N SER A 41 -6.06 -6.33 -2.04
CA SER A 41 -7.10 -5.99 -1.07
C SER A 41 -6.56 -5.17 0.09
N GLY A 42 -7.40 -4.29 0.66
CA GLY A 42 -7.04 -3.53 1.85
C GLY A 42 -6.70 -4.45 3.03
N LYS A 43 -7.38 -5.60 3.13
CA LYS A 43 -7.07 -6.64 4.12
C LYS A 43 -5.64 -7.16 4.00
N GLU A 44 -5.21 -7.53 2.80
CA GLU A 44 -3.84 -8.01 2.57
C GLU A 44 -2.79 -6.91 2.83
N LEU A 45 -3.09 -5.66 2.46
CA LEU A 45 -2.21 -4.53 2.76
C LEU A 45 -2.01 -4.32 4.26
N LYS A 46 -3.06 -4.48 5.07
CA LYS A 46 -2.95 -4.44 6.53
C LYS A 46 -2.06 -5.55 7.07
N ILE A 47 -2.31 -6.79 6.64
CA ILE A 47 -1.51 -7.96 7.05
C ILE A 47 -0.03 -7.75 6.69
N LEU A 48 0.26 -7.29 5.47
CA LEU A 48 1.62 -6.98 5.05
C LEU A 48 2.27 -5.90 5.91
N ALA A 49 1.53 -4.83 6.23
CA ALA A 49 2.03 -3.77 7.09
C ALA A 49 2.29 -4.23 8.52
N GLU A 50 1.50 -5.15 9.07
CA GLU A 50 1.76 -5.76 10.37
C GLU A 50 2.99 -6.67 10.35
N MET A 51 3.12 -7.50 9.31
CA MET A 51 4.23 -8.46 9.20
C MET A 51 5.57 -7.82 8.85
N GLN A 52 5.58 -6.85 7.92
CA GLN A 52 6.80 -6.29 7.33
C GLN A 52 7.05 -4.85 7.75
N GLY A 53 6.03 -4.16 8.27
CA GLY A 53 6.10 -2.75 8.62
C GLY A 53 5.93 -1.81 7.43
N GLN A 54 6.18 -0.53 7.71
CA GLN A 54 6.00 0.57 6.77
C GLN A 54 7.22 1.49 6.77
N LYS A 55 7.56 2.04 5.60
CA LYS A 55 8.65 3.00 5.43
C LYS A 55 8.30 4.03 4.36
N TYR A 56 8.61 5.30 4.63
CA TYR A 56 8.38 6.41 3.68
C TYR A 56 6.92 6.57 3.19
N GLY A 57 5.94 6.16 4.01
CA GLY A 57 4.53 6.15 3.64
C GLY A 57 4.16 5.06 2.64
N MET A 58 4.98 4.00 2.53
CA MET A 58 4.76 2.81 1.72
C MET A 58 4.78 1.56 2.61
N ILE A 59 4.04 0.52 2.21
CA ILE A 59 4.03 -0.78 2.88
C ILE A 59 5.19 -1.61 2.36
N LYS A 60 5.93 -2.27 3.25
CA LYS A 60 7.06 -3.09 2.83
C LYS A 60 6.53 -4.43 2.31
N TYR A 61 6.88 -4.79 1.08
CA TYR A 61 6.54 -6.09 0.50
C TYR A 61 7.67 -7.10 0.73
N SER A 62 8.91 -6.68 0.50
CA SER A 62 10.11 -7.50 0.72
C SER A 62 11.25 -6.67 1.31
N SER A 63 12.43 -7.28 1.48
CA SER A 63 13.63 -6.55 1.91
C SER A 63 14.04 -5.44 0.93
N GLU A 64 13.58 -5.48 -0.33
CA GLU A 64 13.96 -4.58 -1.40
C GLU A 64 12.79 -3.81 -2.03
N LEU A 65 11.58 -4.33 -1.89
CA LEU A 65 10.38 -3.84 -2.56
C LEU A 65 9.34 -3.29 -1.59
N PHE A 66 8.60 -2.29 -2.06
CA PHE A 66 7.58 -1.56 -1.32
C PHE A 66 6.34 -1.36 -2.20
N TYR A 67 5.18 -1.44 -1.58
CA TYR A 67 3.90 -1.08 -2.17
C TYR A 67 3.56 0.36 -1.78
N ASP A 68 3.57 1.22 -2.80
CA ASP A 68 3.11 2.60 -2.72
C ASP A 68 1.62 2.61 -3.09
N VAL A 69 0.75 2.59 -2.08
CA VAL A 69 -0.71 2.55 -2.24
C VAL A 69 -1.17 3.89 -2.81
N VAL A 70 -1.61 3.89 -4.06
CA VAL A 70 -1.92 5.11 -4.82
C VAL A 70 -3.38 5.50 -4.68
N ASP A 71 -4.27 4.55 -4.93
CA ASP A 71 -5.70 4.83 -5.09
C ASP A 71 -6.56 3.62 -4.68
N LYS A 72 -7.82 3.87 -4.33
CA LYS A 72 -8.83 2.84 -4.08
C LYS A 72 -9.58 2.63 -5.39
N LYS A 73 -9.51 1.44 -5.97
CA LYS A 73 -10.47 1.10 -7.02
C LYS A 73 -11.82 0.89 -6.38
N GLU A 74 -12.75 1.78 -6.66
CA GLU A 74 -14.16 1.44 -6.54
C GLU A 74 -14.42 0.30 -7.54
N GLU A 75 -14.77 -0.89 -7.03
CA GLU A 75 -15.45 -1.85 -7.87
C GLU A 75 -16.65 -1.12 -8.45
N ALA A 76 -16.65 -0.95 -9.77
CA ALA A 76 -17.80 -0.46 -10.49
C ALA A 76 -18.95 -1.40 -10.11
N SER A 77 -19.85 -0.91 -9.26
CA SER A 77 -21.14 -1.54 -9.04
C SER A 77 -21.85 -1.51 -10.40
N ILE A 78 -21.83 -2.64 -11.10
CA ILE A 78 -22.65 -2.90 -12.28
C ILE A 78 -23.97 -3.48 -11.80
#